data_AF-A0A5P1EQQ1-F1
#
_entry.id   AF-A0A5P1EQQ1-F1
#
_cell.length_a   1.000
_cell.length_b   1.000
_cell.length_c   1.000
_cell.angle_alpha   90.00
_cell.angle_beta   90.00
_cell.angle_gamma   90.00
#
_symmetry.space_group_name_H-M   'P 1'
#
loop_
_entity.id
_entity.type
_entity.pdbx_description
1 polymer ?
#
loop_
_entity_poly.entity_id
_entity_poly.type
_entity_poly.pdbx_seq_one_letter_code
_entity_poly.pdbx_strand_id
1 'polypeptide(L)' 'MKERRVELNVVHYNCLMDCFVSSGFVDSAHKVFDVMSGVKTDVFLYNIMITGYCKVGKVRDAVVKFEEMDELGLVPDK' A
#
# COMPACT_ATOMS: atom_id res chain seq x y z
N MET A 1 6.44 7.27 -28.95
CA MET A 1 6.29 5.97 -28.28
C MET A 1 4.87 5.93 -27.70
N LYS A 2 4.04 4.94 -28.03
CA LYS A 2 2.68 4.85 -27.47
C LYS A 2 2.79 4.24 -26.07
N GLU A 3 2.51 5.03 -25.04
CA GLU A 3 2.30 4.49 -23.70
C GLU A 3 1.12 3.53 -23.76
N ARG A 4 1.44 2.23 -23.65
CA ARG A 4 0.42 1.20 -23.52
C ARG A 4 -0.08 1.31 -22.08
N ARG A 5 -1.20 1.99 -21.85
CA ARG A 5 -1.91 1.97 -20.58
C ARG A 5 -2.41 0.54 -20.37
N VAL A 6 -1.63 -0.25 -19.65
CA VAL A 6 -2.11 -1.52 -19.10
C VAL A 6 -3.08 -1.11 -17.99
N GLU A 7 -4.34 -1.54 -18.08
CA GLU A 7 -5.23 -1.50 -16.92
C GLU A 7 -4.68 -2.47 -15.89
N LEU A 8 -3.86 -1.94 -14.99
CA LEU A 8 -3.34 -2.70 -13.87
C LEU A 8 -4.52 -3.05 -12.96
N ASN A 9 -4.78 -4.34 -12.78
CA ASN A 9 -5.75 -4.79 -11.79
C ASN A 9 -5.14 -4.72 -10.37
N VAL A 10 -5.99 -4.92 -9.35
CA VAL A 10 -5.61 -4.97 -7.93
C VAL A 10 -4.43 -5.92 -7.65
N VAL A 11 -4.40 -7.11 -8.25
CA VAL A 11 -3.32 -8.11 -8.07
C VAL A 11 -1.97 -7.59 -8.55
N HIS A 12 -1.91 -6.87 -9.68
CA HIS A 12 -0.65 -6.34 -10.20
C HIS A 12 -0.06 -5.29 -9.27
N TYR A 13 -0.89 -4.40 -8.76
CA TYR A 13 -0.44 -3.38 -7.83
C TYR A 13 -0.08 -3.95 -6.46
N ASN A 14 -0.84 -4.93 -5.96
CA ASN A 14 -0.52 -5.67 -4.74
C ASN A 14 0.86 -6.30 -4.82
N CYS A 15 1.17 -6.95 -5.94
CA CYS A 15 2.50 -7.52 -6.21
C CYS A 15 3.59 -6.44 -6.26
N LEU A 16 3.32 -5.32 -6.95
CA LEU A 16 4.26 -4.21 -7.06
C LEU A 16 4.57 -3.58 -5.68
N MET A 17 3.55 -3.38 -4.85
CA MET A 17 3.71 -2.85 -3.49
C MET A 17 4.48 -3.81 -2.59
N ASP A 18 4.14 -5.10 -2.61
CA ASP A 18 4.86 -6.11 -1.82
C ASP A 18 6.34 -6.17 -2.22
N CYS A 19 6.64 -6.11 -3.52
CA CYS A 19 8.01 -6.03 -4.02
C CYS A 19 8.75 -4.78 -3.52
N PHE A 20 8.12 -3.60 -3.56
CA PHE A 20 8.72 -2.36 -3.06
C PHE A 20 8.96 -2.41 -1.55
N VAL A 21 7.97 -2.87 -0.77
CA VAL A 21 8.07 -3.00 0.68
C VAL A 21 9.15 -4.00 1.09
N SER A 22 9.19 -5.17 0.45
CA SER A 22 10.21 -6.19 0.70
C SER A 22 11.62 -5.73 0.32
N SER A 23 11.73 -4.78 -0.60
CA SER A 23 12.98 -4.15 -1.00
C SER A 23 13.32 -2.88 -0.18
N GLY A 24 12.49 -2.50 0.80
CA GLY A 24 12.67 -1.30 1.62
C GLY A 24 12.34 0.02 0.93
N PHE A 25 11.84 0.00 -0.31
CA PHE A 25 11.43 1.19 -1.07
C PHE A 25 10.02 1.64 -0.70
N VAL A 26 9.77 1.89 0.57
CA VAL A 26 8.42 2.18 1.11
C VAL A 26 7.83 3.47 0.54
N ASP A 27 8.65 4.46 0.20
CA ASP A 27 8.17 5.70 -0.44
C ASP A 27 7.67 5.46 -1.87
N SER A 28 8.24 4.48 -2.58
CA SER A 28 7.74 4.04 -3.88
C SER A 28 6.45 3.23 -3.72
N ALA A 29 6.36 2.38 -2.69
CA ALA A 29 5.12 1.68 -2.36
C ALA A 29 3.98 2.66 -2.04
N HIS A 30 4.26 3.74 -1.30
CA HIS A 30 3.26 4.77 -1.01
C HIS A 30 2.70 5.45 -2.27
N LYS A 31 3.56 5.77 -3.24
CA LYS A 31 3.09 6.35 -4.52
C LYS A 31 2.15 5.39 -5.27
N VAL A 32 2.40 4.08 -5.17
CA VAL A 32 1.52 3.07 -5.75
C VAL A 32 0.19 3.01 -4.98
N PHE A 33 0.25 3.06 -3.65
CA PHE A 33 -0.93 3.12 -2.78
C PHE A 33 -1.82 4.32 -3.13
N ASP A 34 -1.25 5.51 -3.34
CA ASP A 34 -2.00 6.72 -3.70
C ASP A 34 -2.72 6.61 -5.05
N VAL A 35 -2.15 5.86 -6.00
CA VAL A 35 -2.81 5.60 -7.29
C VAL A 35 -3.97 4.61 -7.12
N MET A 36 -3.86 3.68 -6.17
CA MET A 36 -4.89 2.66 -5.90
C MET A 36 -6.02 3.10 -4.99
N SER A 37 -5.77 4.04 -4.08
CA SER A 37 -6.76 4.53 -3.11
C SER A 37 -7.99 5.14 -3.78
N GLY A 38 -7.86 5.61 -5.02
CA GLY A 38 -8.99 6.07 -5.85
C GLY A 38 -9.81 4.97 -6.53
N VAL A 39 -9.36 3.70 -6.50
CA VAL A 39 -10.00 2.59 -7.22
C VAL A 39 -10.62 1.58 -6.28
N LYS A 40 -9.83 1.03 -5.34
CA LYS A 40 -10.29 0.06 -4.34
C LYS A 40 -9.20 -0.20 -3.31
N THR A 41 -9.28 0.46 -2.16
CA THR A 41 -8.47 0.12 -0.99
C THR A 41 -9.05 -1.12 -0.31
N ASP A 42 -8.23 -2.15 -0.12
CA ASP A 42 -8.56 -3.33 0.66
C ASP A 42 -7.68 -3.42 1.93
N VAL A 43 -8.07 -4.29 2.87
CA VAL A 43 -7.31 -4.54 4.12
C VAL A 43 -5.86 -4.94 3.81
N PHE A 44 -5.65 -5.67 2.71
CA PHE A 44 -4.34 -6.18 2.33
C PHE A 44 -3.36 -5.05 1.95
N LEU A 45 -3.82 -4.04 1.21
CA LEU A 45 -3.05 -2.85 0.83
C LEU A 45 -2.56 -2.06 2.05
N TYR A 46 -3.44 -1.83 3.02
CA TYR A 46 -3.07 -1.17 4.26
C TYR A 46 -2.08 -2.01 5.07
N ASN A 47 -2.31 -3.32 5.19
CA ASN A 47 -1.40 -4.22 5.90
C ASN A 47 0.01 -4.23 5.29
N ILE A 48 0.14 -4.21 3.96
CA ILE A 48 1.43 -4.08 3.29
C ILE A 48 2.13 -2.77 3.69
N MET A 49 1.41 -1.65 3.63
CA MET A 49 1.98 -0.33 3.95
C MET A 49 2.40 -0.21 5.41
N ILE A 50 1.54 -0.64 6.34
CA ILE A 50 1.82 -0.66 7.78
C ILE A 50 3.07 -1.51 8.05
N THR A 51 3.12 -2.71 7.48
CA THR A 51 4.29 -3.61 7.60
C THR A 51 5.54 -2.97 7.02
N GLY A 52 5.45 -2.33 5.86
CA GLY A 52 6.57 -1.66 5.22
C GLY A 52 7.12 -0.51 6.05
N TYR A 53 6.25 0.36 6.56
CA TYR A 53 6.64 1.46 7.45
C TYR A 53 7.31 0.98 8.73
N CYS A 54 6.76 -0.07 9.36
CA CYS A 54 7.37 -0.70 10.52
C CYS A 54 8.78 -1.24 10.21
N LYS A 55 8.96 -1.92 9.07
CA LYS A 55 10.27 -2.48 8.64
C LYS A 55 11.34 -1.40 8.45
N VAL A 56 10.98 -0.22 7.97
CA VAL A 56 11.93 0.89 7.75
C VAL A 56 12.01 1.87 8.93
N GLY A 57 11.39 1.56 10.07
CA GLY A 57 11.42 2.38 11.29
C GLY A 57 10.56 3.64 11.22
N LYS A 58 9.73 3.81 10.20
CA LYS A 58 8.77 4.92 10.04
C LYS A 58 7.48 4.63 10.81
N VAL A 59 7.59 4.35 12.11
CA VAL A 59 6.47 3.88 12.95
C VAL A 59 5.31 4.87 13.00
N ARG A 60 5.58 6.18 12.98
CA ARG A 60 4.53 7.21 12.96
C ARG A 60 3.65 7.10 11.70
N ASP A 61 4.26 6.87 10.55
CA ASP A 61 3.53 6.71 9.29
C ASP A 61 2.71 5.39 9.30
N ALA A 62 3.24 4.34 9.93
CA ALA A 62 2.50 3.09 10.14
C ALA A 62 1.23 3.31 10.98
N VAL A 63 1.33 4.08 12.08
CA VAL A 63 0.20 4.39 12.96
C VAL A 63 -0.85 5.21 12.21
N VAL A 64 -0.45 6.23 11.45
CA VAL A 64 -1.39 7.02 10.64
C VAL A 64 -2.16 6.13 9.67
N LYS A 65 -1.50 5.18 9.00
CA LYS A 65 -2.19 4.23 8.12
C LYS A 65 -3.09 3.24 8.86
N PHE A 66 -2.74 2.87 10.07
CA PHE A 66 -3.61 2.04 10.91
C PHE A 66 -4.88 2.80 11.33
N GLU A 67 -4.75 4.05 11.75
CA GLU A 67 -5.88 4.93 12.12
C GLU A 67 -6.81 5.18 10.93
N GLU A 68 -6.25 5.49 9.75
CA GLU A 68 -7.04 5.62 8.51
C GLU A 68 -7.85 4.34 8.21
N MET A 69 -7.28 3.17 8.49
CA MET A 69 -7.95 1.91 8.24
C MET A 69 -9.13 1.67 9.21
N ASP A 70 -8.96 2.04 10.48
CA ASP A 70 -10.02 1.99 11.50
C ASP A 70 -11.17 2.96 11.17
N GLU A 71 -10.86 4.18 10.71
CA GLU A 71 -11.84 5.17 10.25
C GLU A 71 -12.70 4.66 9.08
N LEU A 72 -12.12 3.81 8.22
CA LEU A 72 -12.80 3.16 7.11
C LEU A 72 -13.59 1.90 7.52
N GLY A 73 -13.55 1.52 8.80
CA GLY A 73 -14.18 0.30 9.33
C GLY A 73 -13.51 -0.99 8.83
N LEU A 74 -12.27 -0.90 8.36
CA LEU A 74 -11.49 -2.02 7.87
C LEU A 74 -10.70 -2.63 9.04
N VAL A 75 -10.89 -3.92 9.30
CA VAL A 75 -10.21 -4.61 10.41
C VAL A 75 -8.87 -5.17 9.91
N PRO A 76 -7.75 -4.87 10.58
CA PRO A 76 -6.44 -5.41 10.20
C PRO A 76 -6.45 -6.93 10.31
N ASP A 77 -5.96 -7.59 9.26
CA ASP A 77 -5.63 -9.01 9.36
C ASP A 77 -4.50 -9.21 10.38
N LYS A 78 -4.53 -10.35 11.06
CA LYS A 78 -3.75 -10.66 12.27
C LYS A 78 -2.30 -11.05 11.98
#